data_AF-A0A429BGK2-F1
#
_entry.id   AF-A0A429BGK2-F1
#
_cell.length_a   1.000
_cell.length_b   1.000
_cell.length_c   1.000
_cell.angle_alpha   90.00
_cell.angle_beta   90.00
_cell.angle_gamma   90.00
#
_symmetry.space_group_name_H-M   'P 1'
#
loop_
_entity.id
_entity.type
_entity.pdbx_description
1 polymer ?
#
loop_
_entity_poly.entity_id
_entity_poly.type
_entity_poly.pdbx_seq_one_letter_code
_entity_poly.pdbx_strand_id
1 'polypeptide(L)'
;MLSGEQKVTFHEFRPEKGSLDEIPMSCGIPGSALDLSRITAVQGLTASECGTILKVVNPTRPDIPPQYVMAVDRGGRGLDLNTDTFKALNGGSLSEGLVPAKWEPVSSSFGEGILLDDRFAGELPGLASRE
;
A
#
# COMPACT_ATOMS: atom_id res chain seq x y z
N MET A 1 -2.47 -9.18 -7.98
CA MET A 1 -2.27 -10.35 -7.08
C MET A 1 -1.85 -9.84 -5.71
N LEU A 2 -2.66 -10.11 -4.68
CA LEU A 2 -2.44 -9.63 -3.31
C LEU A 2 -1.38 -10.40 -2.52
N SER A 3 -0.73 -11.39 -3.13
CA SER A 3 0.45 -12.06 -2.59
C SER A 3 1.47 -12.26 -3.70
N GLY A 4 2.75 -12.27 -3.33
CA GLY A 4 3.84 -12.44 -4.30
C GLY A 4 5.21 -12.19 -3.68
N GLU A 5 6.24 -12.46 -4.49
CA GLU A 5 7.64 -12.22 -4.15
C GLU A 5 8.42 -11.82 -5.39
N GLN A 6 8.91 -10.58 -5.44
CA GLN A 6 9.73 -10.04 -6.53
C GLN A 6 10.34 -8.69 -6.16
N LYS A 7 11.06 -8.06 -7.09
CA LYS A 7 11.51 -6.67 -6.94
C LYS A 7 10.38 -5.68 -7.25
N VAL A 8 10.05 -4.83 -6.29
CA VAL A 8 8.97 -3.83 -6.37
C VAL A 8 9.50 -2.41 -6.61
N THR A 9 8.63 -1.51 -7.06
CA THR A 9 8.92 -0.09 -7.31
C THR A 9 8.37 0.79 -6.19
N PHE A 10 8.56 2.10 -6.31
CA PHE A 10 7.90 3.08 -5.46
C PHE A 10 7.27 4.20 -6.28
N HIS A 11 6.28 4.86 -5.67
CA HIS A 11 5.64 6.07 -6.15
C HIS A 11 5.56 7.12 -5.05
N GLU A 12 5.64 8.40 -5.42
CA GLU A 12 5.52 9.53 -4.48
C GLU A 12 4.06 10.00 -4.41
N PHE A 13 3.25 9.40 -3.54
CA PHE A 13 1.84 9.77 -3.40
C PHE A 13 1.64 11.11 -2.66
N ARG A 14 2.53 11.46 -1.71
CA ARG A 14 2.36 12.66 -0.86
C ARG A 14 2.25 13.98 -1.63
N PRO A 15 3.12 14.28 -2.62
CA PRO A 15 3.01 15.51 -3.41
C PRO A 15 1.70 15.60 -4.19
N GLU A 16 1.07 14.46 -4.47
CA GLU A 16 -0.17 14.35 -5.26
C GLU A 16 -1.43 14.45 -4.39
N LYS A 17 -1.31 14.60 -3.06
CA LYS A 17 -2.46 14.52 -2.13
C LYS A 17 -3.68 15.33 -2.58
N GLY A 18 -3.48 16.60 -2.98
CA GLY A 18 -4.58 17.44 -3.47
C GLY A 18 -5.17 16.97 -4.80
N SER A 19 -4.33 16.49 -5.71
CA SER A 19 -4.79 15.91 -6.98
C SER A 19 -5.54 14.59 -6.77
N LEU A 20 -5.16 13.80 -5.77
CA LEU A 20 -5.83 12.55 -5.40
C LEU A 20 -7.21 12.76 -4.76
N ASP A 21 -7.52 13.97 -4.30
CA ASP A 21 -8.88 14.32 -3.86
C ASP A 21 -9.81 14.60 -5.05
N GLU A 22 -9.27 15.12 -6.16
CA GLU A 22 -10.02 15.45 -7.38
C GLU A 22 -10.10 14.27 -8.34
N ILE A 23 -9.02 13.49 -8.43
CA ILE A 23 -8.87 12.32 -9.29
C ILE A 23 -8.40 11.17 -8.41
N PRO A 24 -9.32 10.46 -7.73
CA PRO A 24 -8.97 9.39 -6.83
C PRO A 24 -8.23 8.25 -7.53
N MET A 25 -7.47 7.50 -6.73
CA MET A 25 -6.86 6.24 -7.14
C MET A 25 -7.93 5.22 -7.56
N SER A 26 -7.51 4.09 -8.13
CA SER A 26 -8.42 3.06 -8.67
C SER A 26 -9.48 2.57 -7.66
N CYS A 27 -9.23 2.66 -6.35
CA CYS A 27 -10.19 2.30 -5.30
C CYS A 27 -11.17 3.42 -4.91
N GLY A 28 -11.11 4.59 -5.53
CA GLY A 28 -12.08 5.68 -5.34
C GLY A 28 -11.90 6.52 -4.07
N ILE A 29 -10.92 6.19 -3.22
CA ILE A 29 -10.72 6.88 -1.95
C ILE A 29 -9.90 8.15 -2.15
N PRO A 30 -10.37 9.31 -1.65
CA PRO A 30 -9.64 10.56 -1.76
C PRO A 30 -8.34 10.52 -0.93
N GLY A 31 -7.29 11.17 -1.43
CA GLY A 31 -6.00 11.21 -0.75
C GLY A 31 -6.05 11.84 0.65
N SER A 32 -6.99 12.74 0.90
CA SER A 32 -7.29 13.34 2.20
C SER A 32 -7.81 12.36 3.25
N ALA A 33 -8.44 11.27 2.84
CA ALA A 33 -8.94 10.22 3.73
C ALA A 33 -7.88 9.17 4.08
N LEU A 34 -6.65 9.28 3.58
CA LEU A 34 -5.62 8.26 3.72
C LEU A 34 -4.32 8.80 4.32
N ASP A 35 -3.65 7.98 5.15
CA ASP A 35 -2.23 8.11 5.42
C ASP A 35 -1.44 7.59 4.20
N LEU A 36 -1.14 8.52 3.29
CA LEU A 36 -0.39 8.23 2.06
C LEU A 36 0.99 7.62 2.31
N SER A 37 1.52 7.65 3.54
CA SER A 37 2.80 7.01 3.85
C SER A 37 2.72 5.48 3.84
N ARG A 38 1.52 4.92 4.03
CA ARG A 38 1.22 3.50 4.24
C ARG A 38 0.27 2.93 3.18
N ILE A 39 0.33 3.44 1.95
CA ILE A 39 -0.45 2.92 0.82
C ILE A 39 0.44 2.33 -0.27
N THR A 40 -0.17 1.55 -1.16
CA THR A 40 0.49 0.98 -2.33
C THR A 40 -0.47 0.85 -3.50
N ALA A 41 0.08 0.95 -4.72
CA ALA A 41 -0.56 0.37 -5.89
C ALA A 41 -0.22 -1.13 -5.99
N VAL A 42 -1.12 -1.95 -6.54
CA VAL A 42 -0.92 -3.39 -6.74
C VAL A 42 -1.15 -3.76 -8.20
N GLN A 43 -0.26 -4.56 -8.76
CA GLN A 43 -0.38 -5.04 -10.12
C GLN A 43 -1.59 -5.95 -10.26
N GLY A 44 -2.52 -5.55 -11.13
CA GLY A 44 -3.76 -6.28 -11.38
C GLY A 44 -4.73 -6.27 -10.20
N LEU A 45 -4.71 -5.20 -9.37
CA LEU A 45 -5.73 -4.98 -8.35
C LEU A 45 -7.13 -4.93 -8.99
N THR A 46 -8.09 -5.59 -8.35
CA THR A 46 -9.52 -5.53 -8.69
C THR A 46 -10.29 -4.73 -7.64
N ALA A 47 -11.48 -4.24 -8.00
CA ALA A 47 -12.31 -3.45 -7.08
C ALA A 47 -12.64 -4.20 -5.77
N SER A 48 -12.84 -5.52 -5.82
CA SER A 48 -13.10 -6.36 -4.62
C SER A 48 -11.90 -6.49 -3.68
N GLU A 49 -10.70 -6.14 -4.14
CA GLU A 49 -9.46 -6.24 -3.37
C GLU A 49 -9.06 -4.91 -2.73
N CYS A 50 -9.76 -3.82 -3.06
CA CYS A 50 -9.52 -2.49 -2.51
C CYS A 50 -9.63 -2.48 -0.99
N GLY A 51 -8.67 -1.82 -0.34
CA GLY A 51 -8.59 -1.73 1.12
C GLY A 51 -7.93 -2.92 1.80
N THR A 52 -7.52 -3.94 1.05
CA THR A 52 -6.80 -5.08 1.65
C THR A 52 -5.49 -4.61 2.26
N ILE A 53 -5.24 -5.00 3.52
CA ILE A 53 -3.96 -4.74 4.19
C ILE A 53 -2.96 -5.82 3.81
N LEU A 54 -1.79 -5.38 3.36
CA LEU A 54 -0.67 -6.22 2.98
C LEU A 54 0.44 -6.08 4.00
N LYS A 55 0.94 -7.21 4.49
CA LYS A 55 2.24 -7.28 5.15
C LYS A 55 3.29 -7.42 4.07
N VAL A 56 4.29 -6.54 4.10
CA VAL A 56 5.39 -6.50 3.15
C VAL A 56 6.70 -6.66 3.93
N VAL A 57 7.55 -7.59 3.48
CA VAL A 57 8.87 -7.82 4.05
C VAL A 57 9.93 -7.78 2.97
N ASN A 58 11.15 -7.40 3.34
CA ASN A 58 12.30 -7.56 2.48
C ASN A 58 13.02 -8.88 2.84
N PRO A 59 12.93 -9.94 2.02
CA PRO A 59 13.47 -11.25 2.36
C PRO A 59 15.00 -11.27 2.46
N THR A 60 15.70 -10.27 1.90
CA THR A 60 17.17 -10.17 1.99
C THR A 60 17.64 -9.37 3.20
N ARG A 61 16.72 -8.73 3.92
CA ARG A 61 17.01 -7.88 5.09
C ARG A 61 16.09 -8.27 6.26
N PRO A 62 16.31 -9.45 6.87
CA PRO A 62 15.46 -9.97 7.94
C PRO A 62 15.53 -9.17 9.24
N ASP A 63 16.50 -8.26 9.37
CA ASP A 63 16.65 -7.30 10.46
C ASP A 63 15.64 -6.14 10.39
N ILE A 64 15.01 -5.94 9.24
CA ILE A 64 14.05 -4.85 9.01
C ILE A 64 12.63 -5.33 9.36
N PRO A 65 11.91 -4.59 10.22
CA PRO A 65 10.53 -4.94 10.55
C PRO A 65 9.62 -4.98 9.32
N PRO A 66 8.59 -5.86 9.30
CA PRO A 66 7.56 -5.83 8.28
C PRO A 66 6.90 -4.46 8.20
N GLN A 67 6.59 -4.03 6.98
CA GLN A 67 5.76 -2.86 6.73
C GLN A 67 4.33 -3.30 6.43
N TYR A 68 3.36 -2.48 6.82
CA TYR A 68 1.95 -2.76 6.62
C TYR A 68 1.32 -1.63 5.82
N VAL A 69 0.78 -1.97 4.65
CA VAL A 69 0.23 -1.02 3.70
C VAL A 69 -1.15 -1.42 3.23
N MET A 70 -1.95 -0.44 2.82
CA MET A 70 -3.26 -0.65 2.20
C MET A 70 -3.15 -0.63 0.68
N ALA A 71 -3.76 -1.61 0.01
CA ALA A 71 -3.94 -1.62 -1.43
C ALA A 71 -5.07 -0.65 -1.84
N VAL A 72 -4.70 0.46 -2.49
CA VAL A 72 -5.64 1.55 -2.84
C VAL A 72 -5.62 1.92 -4.32
N ASP A 73 -4.64 1.41 -5.08
CA ASP A 73 -4.51 1.73 -6.49
C ASP A 73 -4.07 0.53 -7.33
N ARG A 74 -4.30 0.60 -8.64
CA ARG A 74 -3.86 -0.41 -9.60
C ARG A 74 -2.68 0.14 -10.39
N GLY A 75 -1.51 -0.47 -10.22
CA GLY A 75 -0.30 0.00 -10.88
C GLY A 75 0.94 -0.80 -10.54
N GLY A 76 2.08 -0.32 -11.04
CA GLY A 76 3.41 -0.85 -10.72
C GLY A 76 3.69 -2.29 -11.19
N ARG A 77 4.78 -2.83 -10.64
CA ARG A 77 5.25 -4.20 -10.88
C ARG A 77 5.19 -4.99 -9.58
N GLY A 78 4.13 -5.79 -9.42
CA GLY A 78 3.78 -6.42 -8.14
C GLY A 78 3.18 -5.40 -7.19
N LEU A 79 4.04 -4.62 -6.54
CA LEU A 79 3.65 -3.47 -5.73
C LEU A 79 4.33 -2.20 -6.23
N ASP A 80 3.65 -1.06 -6.03
CA ASP A 80 4.21 0.28 -6.13
C ASP A 80 4.02 0.98 -4.79
N LEU A 81 5.01 0.86 -3.92
CA LEU A 81 4.91 1.31 -2.54
C LEU A 81 5.05 2.82 -2.46
N ASN A 82 4.41 3.49 -1.50
CA ASN A 82 4.81 4.86 -1.22
C ASN A 82 6.30 4.94 -0.81
N THR A 83 6.97 6.01 -1.22
CA THR A 83 8.40 6.28 -0.95
C THR A 83 8.82 6.04 0.50
N ASP A 84 7.99 6.41 1.48
CA ASP A 84 8.30 6.21 2.90
C ASP A 84 8.38 4.72 3.26
N THR A 85 7.39 3.93 2.83
CA THR A 85 7.37 2.48 3.04
C THR A 85 8.52 1.81 2.29
N PHE A 86 8.80 2.24 1.07
CA PHE A 86 9.92 1.70 0.29
C PHE A 86 11.26 1.93 0.98
N LYS A 87 11.51 3.15 1.48
CA LYS A 87 12.69 3.47 2.29
C LYS A 87 12.75 2.61 3.54
N ALA A 88 11.63 2.42 4.26
CA ALA A 88 11.60 1.60 5.46
C ALA A 88 12.01 0.15 5.15
N LEU A 89 11.48 -0.46 4.08
CA LEU A 89 11.89 -1.79 3.60
C LEU A 89 13.35 -1.83 3.12
N ASN A 90 13.89 -0.68 2.71
CA ASN A 90 15.25 -0.56 2.17
C ASN A 90 16.25 0.17 3.10
N GLY A 91 15.96 0.25 4.40
CA GLY A 91 16.95 0.67 5.39
C GLY A 91 17.27 2.16 5.27
N GLY A 92 16.29 2.93 4.79
CA GLY A 92 16.37 4.36 4.55
C GLY A 92 16.78 4.76 3.13
N SER A 93 17.14 3.83 2.25
CA SER A 93 17.71 4.15 0.92
C SER A 93 16.73 4.06 -0.25
N LEU A 94 16.87 4.99 -1.21
CA LEU A 94 16.22 4.94 -2.53
C LEU A 94 17.18 4.52 -3.67
N SER A 95 18.47 4.31 -3.39
CA SER A 95 19.53 4.22 -4.41
C SER A 95 19.38 3.04 -5.38
N GLU A 96 18.64 2.00 -5.01
CA GLU A 96 18.55 0.77 -5.80
C GLU A 96 17.41 0.80 -6.83
N GLY A 97 16.50 1.77 -6.77
CA GLY A 97 15.35 1.94 -7.69
C GLY A 97 14.31 0.80 -7.69
N LEU A 98 14.70 -0.38 -7.18
CA LEU A 98 13.93 -1.60 -7.07
C LEU A 98 14.38 -2.37 -5.82
N VAL A 99 13.45 -2.85 -5.01
CA VAL A 99 13.76 -3.55 -3.75
C VAL A 99 13.13 -4.94 -3.73
N PRO A 100 13.85 -6.01 -3.32
CA PRO A 100 13.24 -7.31 -3.08
C PRO A 100 12.14 -7.20 -2.03
N ALA A 101 10.95 -7.71 -2.36
CA ALA A 101 9.83 -7.74 -1.43
C ALA A 101 9.05 -9.03 -1.56
N LYS A 102 8.54 -9.50 -0.43
CA LYS A 102 7.52 -10.54 -0.31
C LYS A 102 6.32 -9.95 0.40
N TRP A 103 5.12 -10.22 -0.10
CA TRP A 103 3.90 -9.70 0.49
C TRP A 103 2.77 -10.71 0.53
N GLU A 104 1.88 -10.52 1.50
CA GLU A 104 0.69 -11.34 1.72
C GLU A 104 -0.42 -10.53 2.40
N PRO A 105 -1.70 -10.86 2.17
CA PRO A 105 -2.81 -10.21 2.85
C PRO A 105 -2.88 -10.60 4.33
N VAL A 106 -3.12 -9.62 5.19
CA VAL A 106 -3.26 -9.81 6.65
C VAL A 106 -4.59 -9.25 7.16
N SER A 107 -4.86 -9.36 8.47
CA SER A 107 -6.03 -8.74 9.09
C SER A 107 -6.00 -7.22 8.92
N SER A 108 -7.18 -6.61 8.77
CA SER A 108 -7.36 -5.16 8.68
C SER A 108 -6.82 -4.41 9.91
N SER A 109 -6.75 -5.07 11.08
CA SER A 109 -6.17 -4.52 12.31
C SER A 109 -4.72 -4.02 12.14
N PHE A 110 -3.93 -4.63 11.27
CA PHE A 110 -2.56 -4.15 10.98
C PHE A 110 -2.53 -2.83 10.19
N GLY A 111 -3.65 -2.44 9.59
CA GLY A 111 -3.84 -1.19 8.85
C GLY A 111 -4.49 -0.08 9.66
N GLU A 112 -4.62 -0.22 10.98
CA GLU A 112 -5.18 0.83 11.84
C GLU A 112 -4.45 2.16 11.61
N GLY A 113 -5.22 3.25 11.48
CA GLY A 113 -4.72 4.59 11.21
C GLY A 113 -4.30 4.86 9.76
N ILE A 114 -4.45 3.91 8.83
CA ILE A 114 -4.24 4.18 7.40
C ILE A 114 -5.45 4.90 6.80
N LEU A 115 -6.67 4.44 7.11
CA LEU A 115 -7.88 5.19 6.82
C LEU A 115 -8.07 6.24 7.92
N LEU A 116 -8.10 7.51 7.53
CA LEU A 116 -8.22 8.66 8.44
C LEU A 116 -9.67 9.14 8.60
N ASP A 117 -10.55 8.70 7.70
CA ASP A 117 -11.98 9.03 7.70
C ASP A 117 -12.81 7.77 7.45
N ASP A 118 -13.41 7.25 8.53
CA ASP A 118 -14.16 5.98 8.52
C ASP A 118 -15.42 6.01 7.66
N ARG A 119 -15.86 7.19 7.19
CA ARG A 119 -17.01 7.28 6.27
C ARG A 119 -16.76 6.53 4.96
N PHE A 120 -15.50 6.37 4.58
CA PHE A 120 -15.10 5.64 3.38
C PHE A 120 -14.84 4.15 3.63
N ALA A 121 -14.96 3.65 4.87
CA ALA A 121 -14.72 2.24 5.19
C ALA A 121 -15.69 1.30 4.44
N GLY A 122 -16.94 1.74 4.23
CA GLY A 122 -17.95 1.00 3.46
C GLY A 122 -17.65 0.89 1.96
N GLU A 123 -16.71 1.69 1.44
CA GLU A 123 -16.28 1.68 0.05
C GLU A 123 -15.09 0.73 -0.19
N LEU A 124 -14.55 0.14 0.88
CA LEU A 124 -13.36 -0.71 0.87
C LEU A 124 -13.71 -2.15 1.26
N PRO A 125 -13.99 -3.04 0.29
CA PRO A 125 -14.37 -4.42 0.56
C PRO A 125 -13.32 -5.20 1.37
N GLY A 126 -12.04 -4.86 1.20
CA GLY A 126 -10.92 -5.45 1.93
C GLY A 126 -10.89 -5.11 3.42
N LEU A 127 -11.56 -4.04 3.86
CA LEU A 127 -11.69 -3.68 5.28
C LEU A 127 -12.89 -4.36 5.94
N ALA A 128 -13.96 -4.65 5.20
CA ALA A 128 -15.19 -5.24 5.73
C ALA A 128 -15.12 -6.75 6.02
N SER A 129 -14.06 -7.45 5.57
CA SER A 129 -14.10 -8.90 5.40
C SER A 129 -13.36 -9.74 6.46
N ARG A 130 -12.85 -9.17 7.56
CA ARG A 130 -12.01 -9.92 8.53
C ARG A 130 -12.15 -9.43 9.98
N GLU A 131 -13.32 -9.65 10.58
CA GLU A 131 -13.49 -9.86 12.03
C GLU A 131 -13.30 -11.34 12.39
#